data_AF-A0A379IF93-F1
#
_entry.id   AF-A0A379IF93-F1
#
_cell.length_a   1.000
_cell.length_b   1.000
_cell.length_c   1.000
_cell.angle_alpha   90.00
_cell.angle_beta   90.00
_cell.angle_gamma   90.00
#
_symmetry.space_group_name_H-M   'P 1'
#
loop_
_entity.id
_entity.type
_entity.pdbx_description
1 polymer ?
#
loop_
_entity_poly.entity_id
_entity_poly.type
_entity_poly.pdbx_seq_one_letter_code
_entity_poly.pdbx_strand_id
1 'polypeptide(L)' 'MARVAGILATSVHRLWAANDLKPHLTRTFKLSNDPHIEEKFWDVIGLYLDPPDKALVLYCDEKPGSSLGAHPA' A
#
# COMPACT_ATOMS: atom_id res chain seq x y z
N MET A 1 17.10 7.10 13.47
CA MET A 1 18.15 6.66 12.53
C MET A 1 19.55 7.16 12.90
N ALA A 2 19.84 8.46 12.85
CA ALA A 2 21.20 9.02 13.09
C ALA A 2 21.87 8.55 14.40
N ARG A 3 21.17 8.65 15.54
CA ARG A 3 21.66 8.17 16.85
C ARG A 3 21.93 6.66 16.87
N VAL A 4 21.06 5.87 16.23
CA VAL A 4 21.18 4.39 16.18
C VAL A 4 22.38 3.97 15.32
N ALA A 5 22.61 4.69 14.22
CA ALA A 5 23.70 4.42 13.29
C ALA A 5 25.03 5.12 13.67
N GLY A 6 25.07 5.91 14.75
CA GLY A 6 26.28 6.62 15.19
C GLY A 6 26.79 7.69 14.23
N ILE A 7 25.93 8.22 13.35
CA ILE A 7 26.31 9.20 12.32
C ILE A 7 25.59 10.53 12.47
N LEU A 8 26.13 11.57 11.84
CA LEU A 8 25.52 12.90 11.79
C LEU A 8 24.14 12.86 11.13
N ALA A 9 23.22 13.67 11.65
CA ALA A 9 21.88 13.82 11.08
C ALA A 9 21.89 14.29 9.62
N THR A 10 22.85 15.13 9.26
CA THR A 10 23.07 15.60 7.88
C THR A 10 23.46 14.47 6.93
N SER A 11 24.27 13.52 7.39
CA SER A 11 24.64 12.32 6.61
C SER A 11 23.42 11.43 6.35
N VAL A 12 22.56 11.24 7.36
CA VAL A 12 21.28 10.51 7.19
C VAL A 12 20.38 11.23 6.19
N HIS A 13 20.23 12.56 6.31
CA HIS A 13 19.39 13.34 5.41
C HIS A 13 19.86 13.26 3.96
N ARG A 14 21.18 13.35 3.71
CA ARG A 14 21.77 13.19 2.37
C ARG A 14 21.49 11.80 1.81
N LEU A 15 21.65 10.75 2.63
CA LEU A 15 21.39 9.38 2.21
C LEU A 15 19.90 9.18 1.85
N TRP A 16 18.98 9.71 2.65
CA TRP A 16 17.56 9.64 2.35
C TRP A 16 17.20 10.36 1.06
N ALA A 17 17.69 11.59 0.87
CA ALA A 17 17.46 12.35 -0.36
C ALA A 17 18.02 11.64 -1.60
N ALA A 18 19.20 11.03 -1.50
CA ALA A 18 19.83 10.30 -2.61
C ALA A 18 19.11 9.01 -3.00
N ASN A 19 18.26 8.46 -2.12
CA ASN A 19 17.52 7.20 -2.34
C ASN A 19 16.00 7.42 -2.38
N ASP A 20 15.55 8.67 -2.48
CA ASP A 20 14.12 9.05 -2.42
C ASP A 20 13.37 8.49 -1.20
N LEU A 21 14.08 8.26 -0.09
CA LEU A 21 13.51 7.75 1.14
C LEU A 21 12.78 8.87 1.86
N LYS A 22 11.48 8.69 2.02
CA LYS A 22 10.60 9.60 2.77
C LYS A 22 10.11 8.90 4.03
N PRO A 23 10.92 8.85 5.11
CA PRO A 23 10.59 8.08 6.32
C PRO A 23 9.36 8.62 7.06
N HIS A 24 8.94 9.84 6.77
CA HIS A 24 7.69 10.43 7.27
C HIS A 24 6.46 9.99 6.46
N LEU A 25 6.64 9.48 5.23
CA LEU A 25 5.55 8.93 4.44
C LEU A 25 5.38 7.45 4.75
N THR A 26 4.46 7.15 5.67
CA THR A 26 4.00 5.79 5.87
C THR A 26 2.87 5.52 4.88
N ARG A 27 3.09 4.62 3.92
CA ARG A 27 2.01 4.13 3.06
C ARG A 27 1.23 3.09 3.85
N THR A 28 -0.04 3.37 4.06
CA THR A 28 -0.95 2.35 4.59
C THR A 28 -1.42 1.47 3.45
N PHE A 29 -1.35 0.17 3.66
CA PHE A 29 -1.95 -0.81 2.76
C PHE A 29 -3.19 -1.38 3.46
N LYS A 30 -4.35 -1.29 2.80
CA LYS A 30 -5.56 -1.93 3.30
C LYS A 30 -5.50 -3.39 2.91
N LEU A 31 -5.18 -4.24 3.88
CA LEU A 31 -5.30 -5.69 3.76
C LEU A 31 -6.54 -6.13 4.51
N SER A 32 -7.24 -7.13 3.98
CA SER A 32 -8.35 -7.77 4.68
C SER A 32 -7.82 -8.52 5.91
N ASN A 33 -8.57 -8.51 7.01
CA ASN A 33 -8.30 -9.35 8.19
C ASN A 33 -8.84 -10.79 8.04
N ASP A 34 -9.32 -11.15 6.85
CA ASP A 34 -9.80 -12.49 6.56
C ASP A 34 -8.64 -13.51 6.63
N PRO A 35 -8.72 -14.55 7.47
CA PRO A 35 -7.68 -15.58 7.56
C PRO A 35 -7.41 -16.31 6.25
N HIS A 36 -8.38 -16.33 5.32
CA HIS A 36 -8.28 -16.99 4.02
C HIS A 36 -8.04 -15.99 2.88
N ILE A 37 -7.53 -14.79 3.18
CA ILE A 37 -7.34 -13.73 2.17
C ILE A 37 -6.43 -14.17 1.03
N GLU A 38 -5.42 -14.99 1.30
CA GLU A 38 -4.48 -15.47 0.28
C GLU A 38 -5.18 -16.36 -0.74
N GLU A 39 -5.95 -17.35 -0.28
CA GLU A 39 -6.73 -18.24 -1.17
C GLU A 39 -7.72 -17.44 -2.02
N LYS A 40 -8.52 -16.59 -1.38
CA LYS A 40 -9.50 -15.73 -2.09
C LYS A 40 -8.85 -14.78 -3.08
N PHE A 41 -7.67 -14.26 -2.74
CA PHE A 41 -6.91 -13.40 -3.64
C PHE A 41 -6.52 -14.17 -4.90
N TRP A 42 -5.98 -15.37 -4.75
CA TRP A 42 -5.59 -16.21 -5.89
C TRP A 42 -6.78 -16.67 -6.72
N ASP A 43 -7.92 -16.97 -6.11
CA ASP A 43 -9.15 -17.29 -6.85
C ASP A 43 -9.56 -16.17 -7.79
N VAL A 44 -9.55 -14.91 -7.31
CA VAL A 44 -9.89 -13.74 -8.15
C VAL A 44 -8.84 -13.52 -9.23
N ILE A 45 -7.55 -13.60 -8.90
CA ILE A 45 -6.46 -13.40 -9.88
C ILE A 45 -6.48 -14.50 -10.95
N GLY A 46 -6.78 -15.74 -10.57
CA GLY A 46 -6.92 -16.87 -11.48
C GLY A 46 -7.90 -16.59 -12.61
N LEU A 47 -9.03 -15.95 -12.30
CA LEU A 47 -10.03 -15.54 -13.30
C LEU A 47 -9.49 -14.55 -14.35
N TYR A 48 -8.46 -13.77 -14.03
CA TYR A 48 -7.81 -12.86 -14.97
C TYR A 48 -6.67 -13.51 -15.76
N LEU A 49 -5.96 -14.46 -15.14
CA LEU A 49 -4.80 -15.11 -15.75
C LEU A 49 -5.18 -16.25 -16.70
N ASP A 50 -6.18 -17.06 -16.32
CA ASP A 50 -6.72 -18.17 -17.11
C ASP A 50 -8.25 -18.12 -17.11
N PRO A 51 -8.84 -17.18 -17.86
CA PRO A 51 -10.28 -16.99 -17.86
C PRO A 51 -10.99 -18.18 -18.53
N PRO A 52 -12.11 -18.67 -17.95
CA PRO A 52 -12.96 -19.65 -18.62
C PRO A 52 -13.50 -19.16 -19.97
N ASP A 53 -13.87 -20.09 -20.85
CA ASP A 53 -14.45 -19.75 -22.16
C ASP A 53 -15.65 -18.82 -22.01
N LYS A 54 -15.60 -17.68 -22.70
CA LYS A 54 -16.63 -16.62 -22.68
C LYS A 54 -16.88 -16.03 -21.29
N ALA A 55 -15.88 -16.00 -20.41
CA ALA A 55 -16.01 -15.41 -19.08
C ALA A 55 -16.29 -13.89 -19.12
N LEU A 56 -17.15 -13.44 -18.21
CA LEU A 56 -17.43 -12.04 -17.92
C LEU A 56 -17.17 -11.79 -16.43
N VAL A 57 -16.28 -10.85 -16.10
CA VAL A 57 -15.96 -10.47 -14.72
C VAL A 57 -16.63 -9.13 -14.41
N LEU A 58 -17.49 -9.11 -13.41
CA LEU A 58 -18.19 -7.92 -12.91
C LEU A 58 -17.68 -7.58 -11.51
N TYR A 59 -17.38 -6.30 -11.25
CA TYR A 59 -16.95 -5.81 -9.94
C TYR A 59 -17.77 -4.59 -9.52
N CYS A 60 -18.10 -4.52 -8.24
CA CYS A 60 -18.77 -3.37 -7.61
C CYS A 60 -17.98 -2.97 -6.37
N ASP A 61 -17.66 -1.68 -6.26
CA ASP A 61 -16.94 -1.10 -5.11
C ASP A 61 -17.79 -0.01 -4.49
N GLU A 62 -18.06 -0.13 -3.19
CA GLU A 62 -18.62 0.97 -2.43
C GLU A 62 -17.48 1.72 -1.74
N LYS A 63 -17.22 2.95 -2.20
CA LYS A 63 -16.29 3.83 -1.52
C LYS A 63 -17.02 4.57 -0.40
N PRO A 64 -16.73 4.30 0.89
CA PRO A 64 -17.34 5.06 1.97
C PRO A 64 -16.97 6.54 1.80
N GLY A 65 -17.95 7.42 2.01
CA GLY A 65 -17.81 8.86 1.79
C GLY A 65 -16.56 9.39 2.48
N SER A 66 -15.63 9.91 1.69
CA SER A 66 -14.43 10.56 2.23
C SER A 66 -14.87 11.87 2.87
N SER A 67 -15.14 11.87 4.18
CA SER A 67 -15.09 13.12 4.94
C SER A 67 -13.64 13.61 4.87
N LEU A 68 -13.42 14.57 3.98
CA LEU A 68 -12.16 15.27 3.80
C LEU A 68 -11.75 15.81 5.17
N GLY A 69 -10.73 15.21 5.77
CA GLY A 69 -10.11 15.73 6.98
C GLY A 69 -9.60 17.12 6.67
N ALA A 70 -10.16 18.13 7.34
CA ALA A 70 -9.56 19.44 7.44
C ALA A 70 -8.14 19.26 7.96
N HIS A 71 -7.15 19.62 7.16
CA HIS A 71 -5.78 19.80 7.61
C HIS A 71 -5.70 21.22 8.17
N PRO A 72 -5.58 21.46 9.48
CA PRO A 72 -5.24 22.79 9.96
C PRO A 72 -3.81 23.11 9.53
N ALA A 73 -3.62 24.34 9.06
CA ALA A 73 -2.34 24.96 8.77
C ALA A 73 -1.58 25.29 10.06
#